data_AF-M0GWW7-F1
#
_entry.id   AF-M0GWW7-F1
#
_cell.length_a   1.000
_cell.length_b   1.000
_cell.length_c   1.000
_cell.angle_alpha   90.00
_cell.angle_beta   90.00
_cell.angle_gamma   90.00
#
_symmetry.space_group_name_H-M   'P 1'
#
loop_
_entity.id
_entity.type
_entity.pdbx_description
1 polymer ?
#
loop_
_entity_poly.entity_id
_entity_poly.type
_entity_poly.pdbx_seq_one_letter_code
_entity_poly.pdbx_strand_id
1 'polypeptide(L)' 'MLVPAEECALREDSVALCSQVRTVSVEHRITENIGSIPQERMDEVDTALEYSLGLTEV' A
#
# COMPACT_ATOMS: atom_id res chain seq x y z
N MET A 1 0.37 -7.71 -0.25
CA MET A 1 1.82 -7.51 -0.42
C MET A 1 2.45 -7.29 0.95
N LEU A 2 3.58 -7.96 1.25
CA LEU A 2 4.26 -7.89 2.55
C LEU A 2 5.06 -6.58 2.65
N VAL A 3 4.88 -5.85 3.74
CA VAL A 3 5.62 -4.63 4.08
C VAL A 3 6.44 -4.91 5.34
N PRO A 4 7.75 -5.19 5.23
CA PRO A 4 8.61 -5.44 6.38
C PRO A 4 8.74 -4.19 7.26
N ALA A 5 8.66 -4.35 8.59
CA ALA A 5 8.83 -3.25 9.54
C ALA A 5 10.23 -2.64 9.48
N GLU A 6 11.26 -3.46 9.20
CA GLU A 6 12.65 -3.03 9.13
C GLU A 6 12.93 -2.08 7.95
N GLU A 7 12.05 -2.07 6.94
CA GLU A 7 12.19 -1.25 5.73
C GLU A 7 11.30 0.00 5.76
N CYS A 8 10.48 0.19 6.79
CA CYS A 8 9.52 1.30 6.82
C CYS A 8 9.26 1.84 8.24
N ALA A 9 8.33 2.77 8.37
CA ALA A 9 7.99 3.39 9.66
C ALA A 9 6.98 2.58 10.50
N LEU A 10 6.60 1.38 10.05
CA LEU A 10 5.65 0.53 10.76
C LEU A 10 6.33 -0.21 11.91
N ARG A 11 5.58 -0.41 13.00
CA ARG A 11 6.09 -1.09 14.20
C ARG A 11 6.26 -2.60 14.01
N GLU A 12 5.49 -3.21 13.12
CA GLU A 12 5.40 -4.65 12.91
C GLU A 12 5.26 -4.94 11.41
N ASP A 13 5.76 -6.11 10.99
CA ASP A 13 5.58 -6.59 9.62
C ASP A 13 4.09 -6.61 9.27
N SER A 14 3.78 -6.03 8.13
CA SER A 14 2.41 -5.69 7.76
C SER A 14 2.07 -6.16 6.36
N VAL A 15 0.78 -6.14 6.01
CA VAL A 15 0.31 -6.53 4.67
C VAL A 15 -0.57 -5.46 4.07
N ALA A 16 -0.19 -4.95 2.89
CA ALA A 16 -1.05 -4.11 2.07
C ALA A 16 -2.08 -4.97 1.32
N LEU A 17 -3.37 -4.74 1.59
CA LEU A 17 -4.50 -5.46 0.99
C LEU A 17 -5.04 -4.69 -0.23
N CYS A 18 -4.46 -4.92 -1.40
CA CYS A 18 -4.81 -4.24 -2.65
C CYS A 18 -6.25 -4.53 -3.13
N SER A 19 -6.87 -5.60 -2.63
CA SER A 19 -8.29 -5.90 -2.85
C SER A 19 -9.26 -5.08 -2.01
N GLN A 20 -8.77 -4.32 -1.02
CA GLN A 20 -9.58 -3.51 -0.11
C GLN A 20 -9.32 -2.00 -0.26
N VAL A 21 -9.00 -1.55 -1.48
CA VAL A 21 -8.81 -0.11 -1.78
C VAL A 21 -10.09 0.70 -1.55
N ARG A 22 -9.92 1.95 -1.09
CA ARG A 22 -11.02 2.89 -0.82
C ARG A 22 -10.60 4.32 -1.16
N THR A 23 -11.48 5.06 -1.84
CA THR A 23 -11.37 6.51 -1.97
C THR A 23 -11.87 7.18 -0.70
N VAL A 24 -11.06 8.05 -0.10
CA VAL A 24 -11.39 8.75 1.17
C VAL A 24 -11.08 10.24 1.07
N SER A 25 -11.79 11.06 1.85
CA SER A 25 -11.45 12.49 2.01
C SER A 25 -10.20 12.61 2.89
N VAL A 26 -9.21 13.37 2.40
CA VAL A 26 -7.96 13.62 3.14
C VAL A 26 -8.26 14.38 4.43
N GLU A 27 -9.01 15.49 4.36
CA GLU A 27 -9.31 16.36 5.50
C GLU A 27 -10.08 15.65 6.62
N HIS A 28 -10.96 14.72 6.27
CA HIS A 28 -11.88 14.12 7.25
C HIS A 28 -11.48 12.72 7.72
N ARG A 29 -10.60 12.01 6.99
CA ARG A 29 -10.27 10.60 7.29
C ARG A 29 -8.80 10.36 7.60
N ILE A 30 -7.89 11.26 7.23
CA ILE A 30 -6.46 11.10 7.49
C ILE A 30 -6.10 11.92 8.73
N THR A 31 -5.59 11.26 9.76
CA THR A 31 -5.27 11.90 11.05
C THR A 31 -3.79 12.22 11.21
N GLU A 32 -2.91 11.37 10.68
CA GLU A 32 -1.47 11.45 10.87
C GLU A 32 -0.74 10.77 9.69
N ASN A 33 0.45 11.28 9.35
CA ASN A 33 1.38 10.59 8.47
C ASN A 33 2.36 9.78 9.33
N ILE A 34 2.28 8.45 9.22
CA ILE A 34 3.12 7.51 10.00
C ILE A 34 4.54 7.41 9.38
N GLY A 35 4.69 7.70 8.09
CA GLY A 35 5.94 7.65 7.36
C GLY A 35 5.73 7.33 5.88
N SER A 36 6.77 6.79 5.24
CA SER A 36 6.77 6.44 3.83
C SER A 36 7.23 5.00 3.61
N ILE A 37 6.77 4.41 2.51
CA ILE A 37 7.20 3.09 2.03
C ILE A 37 8.28 3.30 0.95
N PRO A 38 9.37 2.50 0.93
CA PRO A 38 10.39 2.57 -0.12
C PRO A 38 9.81 2.37 -1.52
N GLN A 39 10.42 3.01 -2.53
CA GLN A 39 9.94 2.94 -3.91
C GLN A 39 9.85 1.51 -4.45
N GLU A 40 10.87 0.68 -4.19
CA GLU A 40 10.90 -0.72 -4.62
C GLU A 40 9.66 -1.51 -4.14
N ARG A 41 9.18 -1.24 -2.93
CA ARG A 41 7.96 -1.85 -2.39
C ARG A 41 6.70 -1.25 -2.98
N MET A 42 6.71 0.03 -3.33
CA MET A 42 5.58 0.66 -4.03
C MET A 42 5.41 0.08 -5.44
N ASP A 43 6.49 -0.30 -6.13
CA ASP A 43 6.41 -0.97 -7.43
C ASP A 43 5.68 -2.33 -7.32
N GLU A 44 5.87 -3.05 -6.21
CA GLU A 44 5.09 -4.26 -5.89
C GLU A 44 3.62 -3.97 -5.56
N VAL A 45 3.31 -2.83 -4.90
CA VAL A 45 1.92 -2.38 -4.70
C VAL A 45 1.24 -2.17 -6.04
N ASP A 46 1.89 -1.47 -6.97
CA ASP A 46 1.34 -1.13 -8.28
C ASP A 46 1.02 -2.41 -9.06
N THR A 47 1.97 -3.35 -9.12
CA THR A 47 1.76 -4.67 -9.75
C THR A 47 0.58 -5.43 -9.12
N ALA A 48 0.47 -5.41 -7.78
CA ALA A 48 -0.63 -6.08 -7.08
C ALA A 48 -1.98 -5.39 -7.29
N LEU A 49 -2.00 -4.06 -7.45
CA LEU A 49 -3.20 -3.29 -7.78
C LEU A 49 -3.66 -3.58 -9.20
N GLU A 50 -2.75 -3.62 -10.18
CA GLU A 50 -3.07 -3.98 -11.55
C GLU A 50 -3.74 -5.36 -11.61
N TYR A 51 -3.17 -6.35 -10.92
CA TYR A 51 -3.79 -7.67 -10.82
C TYR A 51 -5.17 -7.61 -10.13
N SER A 52 -5.27 -6.90 -8.99
CA SER A 52 -6.53 -6.81 -8.23
C SER A 52 -7.65 -6.10 -9.00
N LEU A 53 -7.30 -5.22 -9.94
CA LEU A 53 -8.23 -4.45 -10.76
C LEU A 53 -8.43 -5.05 -12.15
N GLY A 54 -7.74 -6.14 -12.49
CA GLY A 54 -7.83 -6.78 -13.80
C GLY A 54 -7.21 -5.95 -14.93
N LEU A 55 -6.18 -5.15 -14.63
CA LEU A 55 -5.48 -4.27 -15.56
C LEU A 55 -4.22 -4.89 -16.18
N THR A 56 -3.85 -6.10 -15.76
CA THR A 56 -2.77 -6.86 -16.38
C THR A 56 -3.22 -7.38 -17.76
N GLU A 57 -2.43 -7.17 -18.80
CA GLU A 57 -2.64 -7.83 -20.10
C GLU A 57 -2.56 -9.36 -19.92
N VAL A 58 -3.50 -10.09 -20.54
CA VAL A 58 -3.56 -11.56 -20.55
C VAL A 58 -2.73 -12.12 -21.70
#